data_AF-Q0W047-F1
#
_entry.id   AF-Q0W047-F1
#
_cell.length_a   1.000
_cell.length_b   1.000
_cell.length_c   1.000
_cell.angle_alpha   90.00
_cell.angle_beta   90.00
_cell.angle_gamma   90.00
#
_symmetry.space_group_name_H-M   'P 1'
#
loop_
_entity.id
_entity.type
_entity.pdbx_description
1 polymer ?
#
loop_
_entity_poly.entity_id
_entity_poly.type
_entity_poly.pdbx_seq_one_letter_code
_entity_poly.pdbx_strand_id
1 'polypeptide(L)' 'MAEKATQNQFSLETITGVLKQYYRIIQLTRKPTNEEFFTIAKVAGAGILLIGVIGFAIYLIMVQLPKLVGF' A
#
# COMPACT_ATOMS: atom_id res chain seq x y z
N MET A 1 27.72 32.19 -17.07
CA MET A 1 27.77 30.89 -16.36
C MET A 1 27.57 31.04 -14.84
N ALA A 2 26.67 31.91 -14.37
CA ALA A 2 26.44 32.15 -12.93
C ALA A 2 24.98 31.91 -12.47
N GLU A 3 24.13 31.34 -13.33
CA GLU A 3 22.68 31.20 -13.06
C GLU A 3 22.31 29.86 -12.40
N LYS A 4 23.15 28.83 -12.53
CA LYS A 4 22.85 27.46 -12.03
C LYS A 4 22.92 27.29 -10.51
N ALA A 5 23.54 28.20 -9.76
CA ALA A 5 23.69 28.08 -8.30
C ALA A 5 22.45 28.55 -7.51
N THR A 6 21.70 29.51 -8.05
CA THR A 6 20.49 30.07 -7.38
C THR A 6 19.28 29.14 -7.51
N GLN A 7 19.18 28.36 -8.59
CA GLN A 7 18.16 27.32 -8.77
C GLN A 7 18.28 26.19 -7.73
N ASN A 8 19.49 25.85 -7.30
CA ASN A 8 19.77 24.76 -6.36
C ASN A 8 19.75 25.18 -4.88
N GLN A 9 19.49 26.46 -4.58
CA GLN A 9 19.26 26.94 -3.20
C GLN A 9 17.77 26.92 -2.88
N PHE A 10 16.93 27.39 -3.82
CA PHE A 10 15.47 27.41 -3.66
C PHE A 10 14.87 26.01 -3.50
N SER A 11 15.46 24.99 -4.16
CA SER A 11 14.99 23.60 -4.08
C SER A 11 15.30 22.94 -2.73
N LEU A 12 16.48 23.17 -2.16
CA LEU A 12 16.97 22.44 -0.97
C LEU A 12 16.32 22.98 0.31
N GLU A 13 16.12 24.30 0.39
CA GLU A 13 15.35 24.94 1.47
C GLU A 13 13.86 24.56 1.42
N THR A 14 13.28 24.45 0.22
CA THR A 14 11.90 24.00 0.04
C THR A 14 11.74 22.52 0.41
N ILE A 15 12.65 21.65 -0.03
CA ILE A 15 12.61 20.21 0.27
C ILE A 15 12.76 19.95 1.78
N THR A 16 13.71 20.61 2.43
CA THR A 16 13.88 20.47 3.89
C THR A 16 12.67 21.02 4.66
N GLY A 17 12.07 22.12 4.19
CA GLY A 17 10.82 22.66 4.70
C GLY A 17 9.65 21.66 4.60
N VAL A 18 9.42 21.04 3.43
CA VAL A 18 8.33 20.07 3.27
C VAL A 18 8.58 18.80 4.07
N LEU A 19 9.81 18.28 4.13
CA LEU A 19 10.14 17.09 4.92
C LEU A 19 9.84 17.31 6.41
N LYS A 20 10.13 18.51 6.94
CA LYS A 20 9.78 18.89 8.32
C LYS A 20 8.27 18.95 8.55
N GLN A 21 7.50 19.39 7.56
CA GLN A 21 6.03 19.38 7.62
C GLN A 21 5.47 17.94 7.59
N TYR A 22 5.96 17.08 6.68
CA TYR A 22 5.59 15.65 6.65
C TYR A 22 5.91 14.94 7.96
N TYR A 23 7.08 15.21 8.54
CA TYR A 23 7.48 14.66 9.83
C TYR A 23 6.52 15.07 10.96
N ARG A 24 6.04 16.31 10.95
CA ARG A 24 5.02 16.76 11.92
C ARG A 24 3.68 16.06 11.69
N ILE A 25 3.28 15.82 10.45
CA ILE A 25 2.02 15.15 10.12
C ILE A 25 2.02 13.70 10.64
N ILE A 26 3.08 12.93 10.38
CA ILE A 26 3.17 11.53 10.86
C ILE A 26 3.23 11.40 12.39
N GLN A 27 3.60 12.47 13.09
CA GLN A 27 3.54 12.52 14.56
C GLN A 27 2.18 12.97 15.08
N LEU A 28 1.44 13.79 14.31
CA LEU A 28 0.09 14.22 14.64
C LEU A 28 -0.95 13.11 14.39
N THR A 29 -0.64 12.15 13.52
CA THR A 29 -1.52 11.01 13.29
C THR A 29 -1.55 10.08 14.51
N ARG A 30 -2.76 9.66 14.90
CA ARG A 30 -2.95 8.71 16.00
C ARG A 30 -2.44 7.34 15.57
N LYS A 31 -1.45 6.79 16.28
CA LYS A 31 -1.04 5.38 16.12
C LYS A 31 -2.25 4.49 16.47
N PRO A 32 -2.69 3.60 15.57
CA PRO A 32 -3.84 2.74 15.85
C PRO A 32 -3.55 1.86 17.07
N THR A 33 -4.57 1.65 17.89
CA THR A 33 -4.51 0.67 18.97
C THR A 33 -4.52 -0.75 18.39
N ASN A 34 -4.01 -1.72 19.14
CA ASN A 34 -3.97 -3.11 18.68
C ASN A 34 -5.39 -3.63 18.37
N GLU A 35 -6.40 -3.22 19.13
CA GLU A 35 -7.79 -3.63 18.93
C GLU A 35 -8.39 -3.10 17.63
N GLU A 36 -8.18 -1.80 17.33
CA GLU A 36 -8.59 -1.18 16.07
C GLU A 36 -7.88 -1.87 14.87
N PHE A 37 -6.58 -2.15 15.02
CA PHE A 37 -5.81 -2.86 14.00
C PHE A 37 -6.35 -4.28 13.74
N PHE A 38 -6.58 -5.07 14.79
CA PHE A 38 -7.09 -6.43 14.63
C PHE A 38 -8.50 -6.45 14.06
N THR A 39 -9.34 -5.46 14.36
CA THR A 39 -10.69 -5.35 13.81
C THR A 39 -10.64 -5.15 12.30
N ILE A 40 -9.83 -4.19 11.84
CA ILE A 40 -9.64 -3.93 10.41
C ILE A 40 -8.98 -5.11 9.72
N ALA A 41 -7.94 -5.71 10.32
CA ALA A 41 -7.23 -6.85 9.78
C ALA A 41 -8.13 -8.08 9.61
N LYS A 42 -9.05 -8.34 10.55
CA LYS A 42 -10.02 -9.44 10.45
C LYS A 42 -10.99 -9.21 9.28
N VAL A 43 -11.53 -8.01 9.13
CA VAL A 43 -12.46 -7.68 8.04
C VAL A 43 -11.75 -7.72 6.69
N ALA A 44 -10.56 -7.13 6.59
CA ALA A 44 -9.75 -7.18 5.38
C ALA A 44 -9.35 -8.61 5.02
N GLY A 45 -8.91 -9.40 6.01
CA GLY A 45 -8.57 -10.81 5.83
C GLY A 45 -9.75 -11.65 5.36
N ALA A 46 -10.94 -11.43 5.93
CA ALA A 46 -12.16 -12.10 5.49
C ALA A 46 -12.52 -11.75 4.04
N GLY A 47 -12.39 -10.48 3.64
CA GLY A 47 -12.62 -10.05 2.26
C GLY A 47 -11.63 -10.66 1.27
N ILE A 48 -10.33 -10.64 1.60
CA ILE A 48 -9.28 -11.24 0.76
C ILE A 48 -9.51 -12.75 0.62
N LEU A 49 -9.85 -13.45 1.71
CA LEU A 49 -10.10 -14.88 1.68
C LEU A 49 -11.32 -15.21 0.82
N LEU A 50 -12.41 -14.45 0.95
CA LEU A 50 -13.62 -14.66 0.17
C LEU A 50 -13.36 -14.50 -1.33
N ILE A 51 -12.71 -13.41 -1.74
CA ILE A 51 -12.36 -13.17 -3.14
C ILE A 51 -11.35 -14.20 -3.64
N GLY A 52 -10.37 -14.54 -2.80
CA GLY A 52 -9.35 -15.55 -3.09
C GLY A 52 -9.95 -16.94 -3.32
N VAL A 53 -10.92 -17.36 -2.51
CA VAL A 53 -11.62 -18.63 -2.68
C VAL A 53 -12.46 -18.65 -3.95
N ILE A 54 -13.15 -17.55 -4.28
CA ILE A 54 -13.92 -17.46 -5.52
C ILE A 54 -12.99 -17.56 -6.74
N GLY A 55 -11.90 -16.79 -6.76
CA GLY A 55 -10.90 -16.85 -7.84
C GLY A 55 -10.22 -18.22 -7.92
N PHE A 56 -9.94 -18.84 -6.77
CA PHE A 56 -9.36 -20.18 -6.70
C PHE A 56 -10.32 -21.25 -7.20
N ALA A 57 -11.61 -21.17 -6.88
CA ALA A 57 -12.62 -22.08 -7.38
C ALA A 57 -12.73 -22.01 -8.92
N ILE A 58 -12.73 -20.79 -9.49
CA ILE A 58 -12.71 -20.58 -10.93
C ILE A 58 -11.44 -21.18 -11.56
N TYR A 59 -10.27 -20.97 -10.95
CA TYR A 59 -9.00 -21.54 -11.40
C TYR A 59 -9.01 -23.07 -11.39
N LEU A 60 -9.51 -23.70 -10.31
CA LEU A 60 -9.60 -25.14 -10.22
C LEU A 60 -10.49 -25.73 -11.32
N ILE A 61 -11.63 -25.08 -11.60
CA ILE A 61 -12.58 -25.54 -12.61
C ILE A 61 -12.07 -25.33 -14.03
N MET A 62 -11.48 -24.16 -14.32
CA MET A 62 -11.12 -23.80 -15.69
C MET A 62 -9.71 -24.21 -16.08
N VAL A 63 -8.78 -24.31 -15.12
CA VAL A 63 -7.35 -24.57 -15.42
C VAL A 63 -6.97 -25.97 -14.98
N GLN A 64 -7.35 -26.37 -13.78
CA GLN A 64 -6.86 -27.61 -13.19
C GLN A 64 -7.66 -28.84 -13.63
N LEU A 65 -8.98 -28.71 -13.76
CA LEU A 65 -9.86 -29.75 -14.31
C LEU A 65 -9.47 -30.17 -15.74
N PRO A 66 -9.32 -29.27 -16.73
CA PRO A 66 -8.91 -29.68 -18.08
C PRO A 66 -7.49 -30.23 -18.13
N LYS A 67 -6.54 -29.66 -17.36
CA LYS A 67 -5.17 -30.22 -17.26
C LYS A 67 -5.14 -31.65 -16.73
N LEU A 68 -6.06 -32.02 -15.83
CA LEU A 68 -6.16 -33.37 -15.26
C LEU A 68 -6.91 -34.34 -16.17
N VAL A 69 -7.91 -33.85 -16.92
CA VAL A 69 -8.72 -34.66 -17.84
C VAL A 69 -8.01 -34.93 -19.17
N GLY A 70 -6.87 -34.26 -19.44
CA GLY A 70 -5.93 -34.69 -20.47
C GLY A 70 -6.36 -34.39 -21.90
N PHE A 71 -6.84 -33.17 -22.16
CA PHE A 71 -6.91 -32.57 -23.49
C PHE A 71 -6.16 -31.24 -23.51
#